data_AF-A0A1W9PU53-F1
#
_entry.id   AF-A0A1W9PU53-F1
#
_cell.length_a   1.000
_cell.length_b   1.000
_cell.length_c   1.000
_cell.angle_alpha   90.00
_cell.angle_beta   90.00
_cell.angle_gamma   90.00
#
_symmetry.space_group_name_H-M   'P 1'
#
loop_
_entity.id
_entity.type
_entity.pdbx_description
1 polymer ?
#
loop_
_entity_poly.entity_id
_entity_poly.type
_entity_poly.pdbx_seq_one_letter_code
_entity_poly.pdbx_strand_id
1 'polypeptide(L)'
;TNPQEPIQVTPGIYELNDPGPEDPFLVTTNFSITYFSVANEIESMGIPAWLLVTDSEGMSVLTAWAAGKFDAEIIAKDAKRFGAPDKVTRKRIILPGHTAVLSGELEEELPDWEVKVGPKEAVDLSAYIKNVL
;
A
#
# COMPACT_ATOMS: atom_id res chain seq x y z
N THR A 1 -11.54 5.79 -22.26
CA THR A 1 -10.19 5.32 -21.88
C THR A 1 -9.32 5.31 -23.12
N ASN A 2 -8.11 5.88 -23.05
CA ASN A 2 -7.12 5.81 -24.13
C ASN A 2 -6.48 4.39 -24.12
N PRO A 3 -6.58 3.57 -25.19
CA PRO A 3 -6.03 2.21 -25.20
C PRO A 3 -4.50 2.13 -25.08
N GLN A 4 -3.79 3.25 -25.19
CA GLN A 4 -2.33 3.31 -25.01
C GLN A 4 -1.91 3.56 -23.56
N GLU A 5 -2.82 4.01 -22.69
CA GLU A 5 -2.50 4.27 -21.28
C GLU A 5 -2.85 3.05 -20.41
N PRO A 6 -1.99 2.67 -19.44
CA PRO A 6 -2.32 1.64 -18.48
C PRO A 6 -3.65 1.96 -17.80
N ILE A 7 -4.46 0.94 -17.54
CA ILE A 7 -5.66 1.11 -16.73
C ILE A 7 -5.20 1.45 -15.30
N GLN A 8 -5.70 2.56 -14.79
CA GLN A 8 -5.33 3.11 -13.49
C GLN A 8 -6.50 3.10 -12.53
N VAL A 9 -6.19 2.89 -11.26
CA VAL A 9 -7.11 3.07 -10.14
C VAL A 9 -6.96 4.50 -9.63
N THR A 10 -8.03 5.10 -9.11
CA THR A 10 -7.93 6.46 -8.56
C THR A 10 -7.07 6.42 -7.29
N PRO A 11 -6.02 7.23 -7.15
CA PRO A 11 -5.23 7.30 -5.92
C PRO A 11 -6.10 7.70 -4.71
N GLY A 12 -5.85 7.07 -3.57
CA GLY A 12 -6.66 7.25 -2.37
C GLY A 12 -6.49 6.11 -1.37
N ILE A 13 -7.27 6.15 -0.29
CA ILE A 13 -7.35 5.06 0.68
C ILE A 13 -8.64 4.28 0.43
N TYR A 14 -8.50 2.98 0.24
CA TYR A 14 -9.60 2.05 0.02
C TYR A 14 -9.88 1.23 1.28
N GLU A 15 -11.16 0.99 1.51
CA GLU A 15 -11.69 0.17 2.59
C GLU A 15 -11.95 -1.24 2.06
N LEU A 16 -11.25 -2.24 2.60
CA LEU A 16 -11.43 -3.64 2.22
C LEU A 16 -11.98 -4.41 3.42
N ASN A 17 -13.13 -5.05 3.25
CA ASN A 17 -13.85 -5.81 4.29
C ASN A 17 -14.15 -4.99 5.58
N ASP A 18 -14.61 -3.74 5.44
CA ASP A 18 -15.06 -2.88 6.55
C ASP A 18 -14.02 -2.68 7.67
N PRO A 19 -12.85 -2.11 7.39
CA PRO A 19 -11.77 -1.99 8.36
C PRO A 19 -12.04 -0.99 9.48
N GLY A 20 -11.61 -1.35 10.68
CA GLY A 20 -11.56 -0.50 11.86
C GLY A 20 -10.18 0.18 12.06
N PRO A 21 -10.03 0.98 13.12
CA PRO A 21 -8.83 1.78 13.36
C PRO A 21 -7.57 0.99 13.74
N GLU A 22 -7.72 -0.26 14.16
CA GLU A 22 -6.61 -1.14 14.56
C GLU A 22 -6.19 -2.11 13.45
N ASP A 23 -6.92 -2.12 12.33
CA ASP A 23 -6.71 -3.06 11.24
C ASP A 23 -5.50 -2.68 10.37
N PRO A 24 -4.90 -3.66 9.66
CA PRO A 24 -3.71 -3.43 8.84
C PRO A 24 -3.87 -2.30 7.83
N PHE A 25 -2.83 -1.50 7.67
CA PHE A 25 -2.75 -0.46 6.65
C PHE A 25 -1.60 -0.78 5.69
N LEU A 26 -1.94 -1.07 4.44
CA LEU A 26 -1.00 -1.46 3.39
C LEU A 26 -0.88 -0.33 2.36
N VAL A 27 0.24 -0.30 1.62
CA VAL A 27 0.42 0.60 0.49
C VAL A 27 0.74 -0.16 -0.80
N THR A 28 0.20 0.32 -1.92
CA THR A 28 0.44 -0.17 -3.27
C THR A 28 0.37 0.95 -4.30
N THR A 29 0.61 0.64 -5.57
CA THR A 29 0.54 1.60 -6.68
C THR A 29 -0.83 1.64 -7.36
N ASN A 30 -1.10 2.68 -8.14
CA ASN A 30 -2.34 2.83 -8.89
C ASN A 30 -2.42 2.04 -10.21
N PHE A 31 -1.45 1.17 -10.51
CA PHE A 31 -1.57 0.26 -11.64
C PHE A 31 -2.66 -0.78 -11.37
N SER A 32 -3.67 -0.88 -12.23
CA SER A 32 -4.87 -1.68 -11.94
C SER A 32 -4.57 -3.14 -11.64
N ILE A 33 -3.63 -3.77 -12.36
CA ILE A 33 -3.28 -5.18 -12.12
C ILE A 33 -2.64 -5.34 -10.75
N THR A 34 -1.73 -4.43 -10.37
CA THR A 34 -1.10 -4.45 -9.05
C THR A 34 -2.14 -4.22 -7.93
N TYR A 35 -3.03 -3.24 -8.10
CA TYR A 35 -4.11 -2.98 -7.15
C TYR A 35 -4.99 -4.22 -6.96
N PHE A 36 -5.54 -4.79 -8.05
CA PHE A 36 -6.46 -5.93 -7.94
C PHE A 36 -5.78 -7.19 -7.42
N SER A 37 -4.49 -7.40 -7.68
CA SER A 37 -3.75 -8.52 -7.08
C SER A 37 -3.70 -8.42 -5.55
N VAL A 38 -3.54 -7.22 -4.99
CA VAL A 38 -3.51 -7.01 -3.54
C VAL A 38 -4.92 -7.00 -2.96
N ALA A 39 -5.83 -6.24 -3.55
CA ALA A 39 -7.20 -6.08 -3.06
C ALA A 39 -7.96 -7.41 -3.06
N ASN A 40 -7.93 -8.17 -4.17
CA ASN A 40 -8.63 -9.44 -4.26
C ASN A 40 -8.09 -10.47 -3.27
N GLU A 41 -6.78 -10.48 -3.01
CA GLU A 41 -6.21 -11.37 -2.00
C GLU A 41 -6.77 -11.02 -0.61
N ILE A 42 -6.73 -9.75 -0.20
CA ILE A 42 -7.30 -9.27 1.07
C ILE A 42 -8.79 -9.61 1.18
N GLU A 43 -9.57 -9.33 0.15
CA GLU A 43 -11.00 -9.64 0.07
C GLU A 43 -11.25 -11.15 0.19
N SER A 44 -10.50 -11.98 -0.54
CA SER A 44 -10.66 -13.44 -0.51
C SER A 44 -10.40 -14.06 0.85
N MET A 45 -9.58 -13.42 1.68
CA MET A 45 -9.28 -13.86 3.04
C MET A 45 -10.35 -13.42 4.05
N GLY A 46 -11.21 -12.47 3.69
CA GLY A 46 -12.17 -11.83 4.60
C GLY A 46 -11.50 -11.03 5.73
N ILE A 47 -10.26 -10.55 5.50
CA ILE A 47 -9.52 -9.78 6.50
C ILE A 47 -9.80 -8.29 6.29
N PRO A 48 -10.26 -7.55 7.31
CA PRO A 48 -10.38 -6.09 7.24
C PRO A 48 -9.01 -5.46 7.03
N ALA A 49 -8.87 -4.57 6.05
CA ALA A 49 -7.66 -3.79 5.86
C ALA A 49 -7.90 -2.46 5.13
N TRP A 50 -7.02 -1.51 5.41
CA TRP A 50 -6.88 -0.28 4.66
C TRP A 50 -5.84 -0.45 3.56
N LEU A 51 -6.14 0.02 2.35
CA LEU A 51 -5.20 0.01 1.23
C LEU A 51 -4.98 1.42 0.68
N LEU A 52 -3.79 1.98 0.95
CA LEU A 52 -3.31 3.21 0.32
C LEU A 52 -2.85 2.91 -1.10
N VAL A 53 -3.44 3.61 -2.07
CA VAL A 53 -3.08 3.56 -3.48
C VAL A 53 -2.42 4.89 -3.83
N THR A 54 -1.13 4.86 -4.13
CA THR A 54 -0.36 6.05 -4.54
C THR A 54 -0.36 6.21 -6.05
N ASP A 55 -0.30 7.45 -6.52
CA ASP A 55 -0.19 7.72 -7.96
C ASP A 55 1.21 7.37 -8.48
N SER A 56 1.29 6.39 -9.38
CA SER A 56 2.53 5.97 -10.04
C SER A 56 2.44 6.06 -11.56
N GLU A 57 1.51 6.88 -12.08
CA GLU A 57 1.23 6.99 -13.52
C GLU A 57 0.85 5.63 -14.14
N GLY A 58 0.24 4.73 -13.35
CA GLY A 58 -0.15 3.40 -13.77
C GLY A 58 1.01 2.40 -13.90
N MET A 59 2.14 2.66 -13.25
CA MET A 59 3.27 1.74 -13.19
C MET A 59 3.16 0.74 -12.02
N SER A 60 3.61 -0.50 -12.26
CA SER A 60 3.74 -1.52 -11.21
C SER A 60 4.74 -1.08 -10.12
N VAL A 61 4.70 -1.71 -8.94
CA VAL A 61 5.58 -1.38 -7.78
C VAL A 61 7.05 -1.20 -8.17
N LEU A 62 7.66 -2.23 -8.78
CA LEU A 62 9.09 -2.19 -9.11
C LEU A 62 9.41 -1.18 -10.21
N THR A 63 8.54 -1.04 -11.20
CA THR A 63 8.71 -0.07 -12.29
C THR A 63 8.62 1.36 -11.77
N ALA A 64 7.62 1.64 -10.94
CA ALA A 64 7.40 2.94 -10.34
C ALA A 64 8.55 3.33 -9.41
N TRP A 65 9.00 2.39 -8.57
CA TRP A 65 10.15 2.60 -7.69
C TRP A 65 11.42 2.91 -8.50
N ALA A 66 11.73 2.11 -9.53
CA ALA A 66 12.89 2.34 -10.38
C ALA A 66 12.82 3.67 -11.16
N ALA A 67 11.61 4.17 -11.43
CA ALA A 67 11.37 5.45 -12.09
C ALA A 67 11.29 6.65 -11.15
N GLY A 68 11.43 6.47 -9.82
CA GLY A 68 11.27 7.54 -8.84
C GLY A 68 9.84 8.07 -8.74
N LYS A 69 8.85 7.20 -9.01
CA LYS A 69 7.40 7.47 -8.90
C LYS A 69 6.75 6.71 -7.76
N PHE A 70 7.54 5.99 -6.97
CA PHE A 70 7.11 5.28 -5.77
C PHE A 70 8.29 5.20 -4.80
N ASP A 71 8.37 6.17 -3.90
CA ASP A 71 9.42 6.31 -2.88
C ASP A 71 8.81 6.68 -1.52
N ALA A 72 9.65 6.81 -0.50
CA ALA A 72 9.22 7.11 0.87
C ALA A 72 8.50 8.46 0.98
N GLU A 73 9.00 9.51 0.31
CA GLU A 73 8.41 10.86 0.33
C GLU A 73 7.00 10.84 -0.28
N ILE A 74 6.84 10.21 -1.45
CA ILE A 74 5.55 10.09 -2.13
C ILE A 74 4.55 9.31 -1.26
N ILE A 75 4.97 8.18 -0.69
CA ILE A 75 4.10 7.35 0.17
C ILE A 75 3.66 8.14 1.40
N ALA A 76 4.59 8.79 2.10
CA ALA A 76 4.28 9.56 3.30
C ALA A 76 3.38 10.76 3.00
N LYS A 77 3.63 11.46 1.90
CA LYS A 77 2.82 12.58 1.42
C LYS A 77 1.39 12.12 1.12
N ASP A 78 1.21 11.03 0.40
CA ASP A 78 -0.12 10.51 0.05
C ASP A 78 -0.85 9.96 1.29
N ALA A 79 -0.15 9.28 2.21
CA ALA A 79 -0.74 8.84 3.48
C ALA A 79 -1.31 10.03 4.28
N LYS A 80 -0.55 11.13 4.39
CA LYS A 80 -1.01 12.37 5.05
C LYS A 80 -2.16 13.03 4.27
N ARG A 81 -2.00 13.17 2.95
CA ARG A 81 -2.97 13.82 2.06
C ARG A 81 -4.34 13.15 2.06
N PHE A 82 -4.39 11.83 2.10
CA PHE A 82 -5.63 11.07 2.09
C PHE A 82 -6.20 10.79 3.49
N GLY A 83 -5.57 11.30 4.55
CA GLY A 83 -6.11 11.21 5.91
C GLY A 83 -5.89 9.87 6.60
N ALA A 84 -4.79 9.17 6.30
CA ALA A 84 -4.43 7.94 7.02
C ALA A 84 -4.36 8.12 8.55
N PRO A 85 -3.79 9.22 9.10
CA PRO A 85 -3.72 9.42 10.55
C PRO A 85 -5.08 9.52 11.25
N ASP A 86 -6.14 9.86 10.53
CA ASP A 86 -7.49 9.98 11.08
C ASP A 86 -8.27 8.66 11.01
N LYS A 87 -7.77 7.69 10.23
CA LYS A 87 -8.40 6.38 9.99
C LYS A 87 -7.89 5.29 10.92
N VAL A 88 -6.60 5.35 11.29
CA VAL A 88 -5.97 4.32 12.13
C VAL A 88 -5.44 4.88 13.44
N THR A 89 -5.66 4.14 14.51
CA THR A 89 -5.04 4.36 15.82
C THR A 89 -3.70 3.65 15.91
N ARG A 90 -3.60 2.47 15.28
CA ARG A 90 -2.32 1.77 15.08
C ARG A 90 -1.61 2.34 13.86
N LYS A 91 -0.77 3.34 14.10
CA LYS A 91 0.12 3.95 13.10
C LYS A 91 1.18 2.94 12.62
N ARG A 92 0.78 2.01 11.76
CA ARG A 92 1.64 1.01 11.14
C ARG A 92 1.32 0.96 9.65
N ILE A 93 2.34 1.04 8.81
CA ILE A 93 2.19 0.93 7.35
C ILE A 93 3.00 -0.26 6.82
N ILE A 94 2.40 -1.05 5.93
CA ILE A 94 3.01 -2.25 5.34
C ILE A 94 3.41 -1.96 3.90
N LEU A 95 4.72 -1.95 3.64
CA LEU A 95 5.31 -1.80 2.31
C LEU A 95 5.24 -3.11 1.50
N PRO A 96 5.18 -3.02 0.16
CA PRO A 96 5.51 -4.15 -0.69
C PRO A 96 6.93 -4.66 -0.43
N GLY A 97 7.12 -5.99 -0.40
CA GLY A 97 8.43 -6.58 -0.08
C GLY A 97 9.54 -6.25 -1.08
N HIS A 98 9.15 -5.90 -2.31
CA HIS A 98 10.08 -5.45 -3.35
C HIS A 98 10.71 -4.07 -3.08
N THR A 99 10.08 -3.27 -2.22
CA THR A 99 10.53 -1.91 -1.86
C THR A 99 10.98 -1.83 -0.41
N ALA A 100 11.44 -2.95 0.17
CA ALA A 100 11.93 -3.03 1.54
C ALA A 100 13.01 -1.99 1.88
N VAL A 101 13.82 -1.62 0.89
CA VAL A 101 14.85 -0.58 0.98
C VAL A 101 14.30 0.79 1.39
N LEU A 102 13.02 1.08 1.13
CA LEU A 102 12.38 2.35 1.50
C LEU A 102 12.04 2.45 2.99
N SER A 103 12.17 1.36 3.78
CA SER A 103 11.61 1.32 5.13
C SER A 103 12.19 2.38 6.06
N GLY A 104 13.52 2.57 6.06
CA GLY A 104 14.17 3.53 6.94
C GLY A 104 13.80 4.97 6.60
N GLU A 105 13.83 5.33 5.32
CA GLU A 105 13.44 6.66 4.86
C GLU A 105 11.94 6.93 5.11
N LEU A 106 11.08 5.91 4.97
CA LEU A 106 9.67 6.05 5.28
C LEU A 106 9.40 6.23 6.78
N GLU A 107 10.19 5.58 7.65
CA GLU A 107 10.14 5.82 9.10
C GLU A 107 10.56 7.26 9.45
N GLU A 108 11.56 7.82 8.74
CA GLU A 108 11.95 9.23 8.92
C GLU A 108 10.84 10.19 8.49
N GLU A 109 10.16 9.90 7.38
CA GLU A 109 9.04 10.72 6.86
C GLU A 109 7.74 10.59 7.68
N LEU A 110 7.58 9.47 8.39
CA LEU A 110 6.46 9.15 9.26
C LEU A 110 6.95 8.73 10.66
N PRO A 111 7.50 9.65 11.47
CA PRO A 111 8.22 9.32 12.71
C PRO A 111 7.35 8.66 13.81
N ASP A 112 6.03 8.78 13.71
CA ASP A 112 5.08 8.11 14.62
C ASP A 112 4.56 6.76 14.09
N TRP A 113 5.00 6.35 12.89
CA TRP A 113 4.52 5.14 12.24
C TRP A 113 5.56 4.04 12.28
N GLU A 114 5.12 2.83 12.62
CA GLU A 114 5.91 1.62 12.42
C GLU A 114 5.86 1.22 10.95
N VAL A 115 7.00 1.09 10.29
CA VAL A 115 7.05 0.54 8.93
C VAL A 115 7.31 -0.95 8.99
N LYS A 116 6.41 -1.71 8.37
CA LYS A 116 6.57 -3.16 8.17
C LYS A 116 6.85 -3.44 6.70
N VAL A 117 7.67 -4.44 6.44
CA VAL A 117 7.92 -4.94 5.09
C VAL A 117 7.06 -6.19 4.89
N GLY A 118 6.13 -6.12 3.94
CA GLY A 118 5.27 -7.22 3.54
C GLY A 118 5.97 -8.20 2.59
N PRO A 119 5.23 -9.19 2.06
CA PRO A 119 5.78 -10.13 1.08
C PRO A 119 6.06 -9.46 -0.27
N LYS A 120 6.84 -10.15 -1.11
CA LYS A 120 7.11 -9.72 -2.49
C LYS A 120 5.90 -9.95 -3.39
N GLU A 121 5.23 -11.07 -3.19
CA GLU A 121 4.05 -11.48 -3.96
C GLU A 121 2.78 -11.29 -3.14
N ALA A 122 1.70 -10.86 -3.79
CA ALA A 122 0.41 -10.65 -3.11
C ALA A 122 -0.14 -11.94 -2.49
N VAL A 123 0.00 -13.08 -3.17
CA VAL A 123 -0.48 -14.40 -2.70
C VAL A 123 0.10 -14.84 -1.35
N ASP A 124 1.24 -14.27 -0.95
CA ASP A 124 1.87 -14.57 0.33
C ASP A 124 1.34 -13.68 1.49
N LEU A 125 0.45 -12.72 1.21
CA LEU A 125 -0.14 -11.83 2.23
C LEU A 125 -0.88 -12.63 3.31
N SER A 126 -1.55 -13.72 2.95
CA SER A 126 -2.25 -14.57 3.93
C SER A 126 -1.32 -15.12 5.00
N ALA A 127 -0.17 -15.66 4.58
CA ALA A 127 0.83 -16.19 5.49
C ALA A 127 1.49 -15.08 6.31
N TYR A 128 1.71 -13.92 5.69
CA TYR A 128 2.30 -12.75 6.37
C TYR A 128 1.41 -12.24 7.50
N ILE A 129 0.14 -11.95 7.22
CA ILE A 129 -0.79 -11.37 8.20
C ILE A 129 -0.96 -12.30 9.41
N LYS A 130 -1.08 -13.61 9.18
CA LYS A 130 -1.29 -14.59 10.27
C LYS A 130 -0.08 -14.78 11.20
N ASN A 131 1.13 -14.58 10.69
CA ASN A 131 2.36 -14.95 11.40
C ASN A 131 3.19 -13.74 11.86
N VAL A 132 2.94 -12.55 11.31
CA VAL A 132 3.80 -11.37 11.53
C VAL A 132 3.04 -10.19 12.14
N LEU A 133 1.77 -9.99 11.80
CA LEU A 133 0.98 -8.84 12.25
C LEU A 133 0.21 -9.12 13.53
#